data_AF-A0A8T6RDG5-F1
#
_entry.id   AF-A0A8T6RDG5-F1
#
_cell.length_a   1.000
_cell.length_b   1.000
_cell.length_c   1.000
_cell.angle_alpha   90.00
_cell.angle_beta   90.00
_cell.angle_gamma   90.00
#
_symmetry.space_group_name_H-M   'P 1'
#
loop_
_entity.id
_entity.type
_entity.pdbx_description
1 polymer ?
#
loop_
_entity_poly.entity_id
_entity_poly.type
_entity_poly.pdbx_seq_one_letter_code
_entity_poly.pdbx_strand_id
1 'polypeptide(L)'
;MEGTTISRKRMRTMTKFTNEELAAQMLASALLILLISSLVFASIPLTHSRFPVLRSTQCSESTRAVVSAEDVQLNLTYHTLDDSTPIEVSDGDTIGGDHVIISASWKPVFLIVQSIIEVIAPAIPSSVSNAEPSPTVEVDTRGLGNNASCMINATAVLTNGSSHSEVISHVYIGNFFVPKVIVLSPNGGEVWTGTHNITWSAADPNDDEVLSFDVLLSSDLGDSFTVLAASIGVTWLEWNFTGLYMLDSYLIEIHVTDGIYFSSDRSDSNFTAGDVVTVTTTTTTTTTTTTTTTDEGRAFIFLALFIISAIVMAMIVYYVAHKWL
;
A
#
# COMPACT_ATOMS: atom_id res chain seq x y z
N MET A 1 -33.88 94.96 12.52
CA MET A 1 -32.54 94.39 12.69
C MET A 1 -32.71 93.17 13.57
N GLU A 2 -32.82 92.02 12.93
CA GLU A 2 -33.43 90.82 13.50
C GLU A 2 -32.48 89.65 13.26
N GLY A 3 -32.36 88.80 14.29
CA GLY A 3 -31.95 87.41 14.15
C GLY A 3 -30.48 87.09 14.42
N THR A 4 -30.10 85.90 14.88
CA THR A 4 -30.81 84.75 15.44
C THR A 4 -29.73 83.87 16.07
N THR A 5 -29.95 83.35 17.28
CA THR A 5 -29.04 82.45 18.01
C THR A 5 -29.12 81.03 17.44
N ILE A 6 -28.01 80.38 17.09
CA ILE A 6 -27.97 78.93 16.79
C ILE A 6 -26.81 78.23 17.51
N SER A 7 -27.20 77.21 18.26
CA SER A 7 -26.44 76.23 19.04
C SER A 7 -25.62 75.27 18.16
N ARG A 8 -24.41 74.89 18.61
CA ARG A 8 -23.68 73.72 18.08
C ARG A 8 -23.23 72.75 19.17
N LYS A 9 -23.94 71.61 19.13
CA LYS A 9 -23.71 70.25 19.63
C LYS A 9 -22.21 69.83 19.70
N ARG A 10 -21.74 69.39 20.87
CA ARG A 10 -20.46 68.65 21.04
C ARG A 10 -20.68 67.18 20.69
N MET A 11 -20.04 66.71 19.63
CA MET A 11 -20.04 65.30 19.19
C MET A 11 -18.84 64.60 19.86
N ARG A 12 -19.10 63.54 20.64
CA ARG A 12 -18.07 62.67 21.23
C ARG A 12 -17.52 61.76 20.14
N THR A 13 -16.21 61.78 19.95
CA THR A 13 -15.45 60.84 19.11
C THR A 13 -15.50 59.45 19.77
N MET A 14 -16.11 58.47 19.11
CA MET A 14 -15.97 57.06 19.47
C MET A 14 -14.66 56.53 18.87
N THR A 15 -13.73 56.16 19.74
CA THR A 15 -12.55 55.36 19.39
C THR A 15 -12.99 53.95 19.04
N LYS A 16 -12.78 53.53 17.78
CA LYS A 16 -12.90 52.13 17.37
C LYS A 16 -11.72 51.35 17.94
N PHE A 17 -12.01 50.41 18.83
CA PHE A 17 -11.05 49.40 19.27
C PHE A 17 -10.80 48.42 18.12
N THR A 18 -9.52 48.17 17.82
CA THR A 18 -9.08 47.21 16.80
C THR A 18 -9.21 45.78 17.34
N ASN A 19 -9.56 44.83 16.47
CA ASN A 19 -9.87 43.43 16.85
C ASN A 19 -8.75 42.72 17.63
N GLU A 20 -7.50 43.16 17.51
CA GLU A 20 -6.37 42.61 18.28
C GLU A 20 -6.44 42.93 19.78
N GLU A 21 -6.97 44.10 20.15
CA GLU A 21 -7.08 44.51 21.55
C GLU A 21 -8.21 43.74 22.27
N LEU A 22 -9.28 43.42 21.52
CA LEU A 22 -10.36 42.57 21.99
C LEU A 22 -9.89 41.12 22.18
N ALA A 23 -9.05 40.61 21.28
CA ALA A 23 -8.49 39.27 21.38
C ALA A 23 -7.56 39.14 22.59
N ALA A 24 -6.69 40.12 22.85
CA ALA A 24 -5.81 40.14 24.01
C ALA A 24 -6.59 40.17 25.34
N GLN A 25 -7.68 40.93 25.41
CA GLN A 25 -8.51 41.04 26.61
C GLN A 25 -9.32 39.76 26.89
N MET A 26 -9.73 39.05 25.85
CA MET A 26 -10.40 37.74 25.96
C MET A 26 -9.43 36.65 26.44
N LEU A 27 -8.19 36.65 25.93
CA LEU A 27 -7.14 35.70 26.33
C LEU A 27 -6.71 35.89 27.80
N ALA A 28 -6.57 37.15 28.25
CA ALA A 28 -6.27 37.46 29.64
C ALA A 28 -7.40 37.04 30.60
N SER A 29 -8.66 37.18 30.18
CA SER A 29 -9.82 36.78 30.99
C SER A 29 -9.95 35.25 31.09
N ALA A 30 -9.63 34.51 30.02
CA ALA A 30 -9.65 33.05 30.02
C ALA A 30 -8.56 32.45 30.93
N LEU A 31 -7.35 33.02 30.91
CA LEU A 31 -6.26 32.63 31.80
C LEU A 31 -6.58 32.86 33.29
N LEU A 32 -7.28 33.95 33.60
CA LEU A 32 -7.70 34.24 34.98
C LEU A 32 -8.75 33.23 35.48
N ILE A 33 -9.68 32.80 34.63
CA ILE A 33 -10.71 31.80 34.97
C ILE A 33 -10.06 30.42 35.22
N LEU A 34 -9.04 30.06 34.43
CA LEU A 34 -8.33 28.79 34.55
C LEU A 34 -7.43 28.73 35.81
N LEU A 35 -6.91 29.88 36.26
CA LEU A 35 -6.15 29.96 37.51
C LEU A 35 -7.08 29.79 38.73
N ILE A 36 -8.29 30.37 38.69
CA ILE A 36 -9.26 30.30 39.80
C ILE A 36 -9.88 28.91 39.91
N SER A 37 -10.07 28.18 38.81
CA SER A 37 -10.59 26.79 38.85
C SER A 37 -9.59 25.80 39.47
N SER A 38 -8.28 26.04 39.34
CA SER A 38 -7.24 25.18 39.94
C SER A 38 -7.17 25.27 41.47
N LEU A 39 -7.63 26.39 42.06
CA LEU A 39 -7.55 26.61 43.51
C LEU A 39 -8.73 25.99 44.30
N VAL A 40 -9.82 25.58 43.63
CA VAL A 40 -11.03 25.07 44.30
C VAL A 40 -10.99 23.55 44.52
N PHE A 41 -10.11 22.81 43.85
CA PHE A 41 -10.03 21.34 43.99
C PHE A 41 -9.07 20.83 45.08
N ALA A 42 -8.38 21.70 45.80
CA ALA A 42 -7.35 21.30 46.78
C ALA A 42 -7.85 21.18 48.23
N SER A 43 -9.16 21.03 48.50
CA SER A 43 -9.67 20.98 49.88
C SER A 43 -10.87 20.05 50.05
N ILE A 44 -10.61 18.74 50.06
CA ILE A 44 -11.55 17.76 50.62
C ILE A 44 -10.85 17.04 51.79
N PRO A 45 -11.33 17.18 53.03
CA PRO A 45 -10.77 16.45 54.16
C PRO A 45 -11.22 14.98 54.15
N LEU A 46 -10.27 14.05 54.32
CA LEU A 46 -10.55 12.63 54.57
C LEU A 46 -11.26 12.47 55.93
N THR A 47 -12.54 12.12 55.91
CA THR A 47 -13.26 11.65 57.10
C THR A 47 -13.07 10.15 57.27
N HIS A 48 -12.38 9.75 58.33
CA HIS A 48 -12.30 8.37 58.83
C HIS A 48 -13.68 7.92 59.34
N SER A 49 -14.37 7.02 58.62
CA SER A 49 -15.51 6.28 59.17
C SER A 49 -15.03 5.03 59.89
N ARG A 50 -15.17 5.00 61.22
CA ARG A 50 -15.10 3.78 62.02
C ARG A 50 -16.31 2.90 61.70
N PHE A 51 -16.09 1.68 61.21
CA PHE A 51 -17.13 0.66 61.14
C PHE A 51 -17.21 -0.13 62.46
N PRO A 52 -18.41 -0.50 62.92
CA PRO A 52 -18.59 -1.33 64.09
C PRO A 52 -18.27 -2.79 63.80
N VAL A 53 -17.58 -3.43 64.76
CA VAL A 53 -17.36 -4.88 64.82
C VAL A 53 -18.70 -5.56 65.04
N LEU A 54 -19.14 -6.36 64.06
CA LEU A 54 -20.13 -7.41 64.27
C LEU A 54 -19.43 -8.77 64.17
N ARG A 55 -19.42 -9.44 65.31
CA ARG A 55 -18.97 -10.80 65.52
C ARG A 55 -19.99 -11.74 64.87
N SER A 56 -19.55 -12.57 63.93
CA SER A 56 -20.35 -13.69 63.41
C SER A 56 -19.45 -14.89 63.20
N THR A 57 -19.59 -15.83 64.14
CA THR A 57 -19.49 -17.28 64.05
C THR A 57 -18.55 -17.90 63.00
N GLN A 58 -17.50 -18.51 63.55
CA GLN A 58 -16.66 -19.54 62.95
C GLN A 58 -17.53 -20.71 62.44
N CYS A 59 -17.42 -21.02 61.15
CA CYS A 59 -17.65 -22.37 60.64
C CYS A 59 -16.49 -22.67 59.69
N SER A 60 -15.64 -23.60 60.11
CA SER A 60 -14.56 -24.13 59.30
C SER A 60 -15.14 -25.04 58.23
N GLU A 61 -14.93 -24.73 56.96
CA GLU A 61 -14.73 -25.77 55.98
C GLU A 61 -13.72 -25.33 54.92
N SER A 62 -12.74 -26.20 54.76
CA SER A 62 -11.57 -26.06 53.92
C SER A 62 -11.97 -26.18 52.46
N THR A 63 -11.99 -25.07 51.73
CA THR A 63 -11.70 -25.09 50.30
C THR A 63 -10.67 -24.01 50.03
N ARG A 64 -9.41 -24.47 49.97
CA ARG A 64 -8.28 -23.74 49.43
C ARG A 64 -8.70 -23.17 48.07
N ALA A 65 -9.04 -21.89 48.02
CA ALA A 65 -9.15 -21.16 46.77
C ALA A 65 -7.74 -21.10 46.19
N VAL A 66 -7.38 -22.11 45.40
CA VAL A 66 -6.30 -22.00 44.43
C VAL A 66 -6.89 -21.15 43.30
N VAL A 67 -6.95 -19.84 43.49
CA VAL A 67 -6.96 -18.92 42.37
C VAL A 67 -5.51 -18.91 41.89
N SER A 68 -5.16 -19.90 41.05
CA SER A 68 -4.03 -19.72 40.17
C SER A 68 -4.46 -18.59 39.25
N ALA A 69 -3.76 -17.46 39.26
CA ALA A 69 -3.77 -16.60 38.09
C ALA A 69 -3.38 -17.51 36.92
N GLU A 70 -4.31 -17.77 36.01
CA GLU A 70 -3.99 -18.46 34.77
C GLU A 70 -3.09 -17.50 34.00
N ASP A 71 -1.82 -17.88 33.86
CA ASP A 71 -0.79 -17.05 33.24
C ASP A 71 -1.03 -17.06 31.73
N VAL A 72 -1.39 -15.90 31.21
CA VAL A 72 -1.68 -15.70 29.78
C VAL A 72 -0.36 -15.40 29.11
N GLN A 73 -0.03 -16.14 28.05
CA GLN A 73 1.25 -16.06 27.34
C GLN A 73 1.05 -15.49 25.94
N LEU A 74 1.79 -14.44 25.61
CA LEU A 74 1.90 -13.93 24.25
C LEU A 74 2.85 -14.80 23.41
N ASN A 75 2.42 -15.14 22.21
CA ASN A 75 3.30 -15.55 21.12
C ASN A 75 3.23 -14.47 20.03
N LEU A 76 4.28 -13.67 19.92
CA LEU A 76 4.38 -12.61 18.92
C LEU A 76 5.24 -13.09 17.75
N THR A 77 4.66 -13.09 16.56
CA THR A 77 5.36 -13.47 15.33
C THR A 77 5.11 -12.44 14.23
N TYR A 78 5.97 -12.40 13.22
CA TYR A 78 5.72 -11.66 12.00
C TYR A 78 5.85 -12.57 10.77
N HIS A 79 5.24 -12.12 9.69
CA HIS A 79 5.43 -12.66 8.35
C HIS A 79 5.33 -11.50 7.34
N THR A 80 5.63 -11.75 6.08
CA THR A 80 5.51 -10.75 5.00
C THR A 80 4.47 -11.22 3.98
N LEU A 81 4.04 -10.35 3.07
CA LEU A 81 3.08 -10.74 2.04
C LEU A 81 3.60 -11.88 1.16
N ASP A 82 4.91 -11.89 0.88
CA ASP A 82 5.57 -12.89 0.02
C ASP A 82 6.04 -14.14 0.78
N ASP A 83 6.25 -14.04 2.10
CA ASP A 83 6.67 -15.15 2.95
C ASP A 83 5.74 -15.27 4.16
N SER A 84 4.86 -16.28 4.10
CA SER A 84 3.89 -16.59 5.15
C SER A 84 4.48 -17.42 6.30
N THR A 85 5.78 -17.72 6.30
CA THR A 85 6.40 -18.44 7.40
C THR A 85 6.52 -17.53 8.64
N PRO A 86 5.87 -17.89 9.77
CA PRO A 86 5.89 -17.04 10.95
C PRO A 86 7.26 -17.11 11.64
N ILE A 87 7.82 -15.95 11.93
CA ILE A 87 9.09 -15.78 12.64
C ILE A 87 8.81 -15.06 13.96
N GLU A 88 9.37 -15.54 15.08
CA GLU A 88 9.21 -14.92 16.39
C GLU A 88 9.81 -13.51 16.42
N VAL A 89 9.14 -12.59 17.14
CA VAL A 89 9.60 -11.20 17.33
C VAL A 89 10.02 -11.00 18.79
N SER A 90 11.24 -10.51 18.98
CA SER A 90 11.84 -10.20 20.28
C SER A 90 12.27 -8.73 20.37
N ASP A 91 12.53 -8.26 21.60
CA ASP A 91 13.04 -6.91 21.84
C ASP A 91 14.41 -6.72 21.16
N GLY A 92 14.55 -5.62 20.42
CA GLY A 92 15.76 -5.29 19.67
C GLY A 92 15.87 -5.91 18.27
N ASP A 93 14.87 -6.69 17.84
CA ASP A 93 14.89 -7.30 16.51
C ASP A 93 14.80 -6.28 15.39
N THR A 94 15.37 -6.63 14.24
CA THR A 94 15.25 -5.89 12.98
C THR A 94 14.50 -6.78 12.01
N ILE A 95 13.24 -6.43 11.73
CA ILE A 95 12.34 -7.18 10.86
C ILE A 95 12.03 -6.34 9.61
N GLY A 96 11.82 -6.99 8.47
CA GLY A 96 11.53 -6.26 7.24
C GLY A 96 11.06 -7.13 6.08
N GLY A 97 10.47 -6.48 5.09
CA GLY A 97 9.96 -7.07 3.85
C GLY A 97 8.80 -6.26 3.26
N ASP A 98 8.19 -6.77 2.20
CA ASP A 98 6.96 -6.17 1.65
C ASP A 98 5.76 -6.55 2.54
N HIS A 99 5.07 -5.54 3.06
CA HIS A 99 4.01 -5.66 4.08
C HIS A 99 4.42 -6.53 5.28
N VAL A 100 5.16 -5.98 6.23
CA VAL A 100 5.44 -6.67 7.49
C VAL A 100 4.15 -6.75 8.31
N ILE A 101 3.62 -7.96 8.46
CA ILE A 101 2.39 -8.26 9.20
C ILE A 101 2.78 -8.86 10.55
N ILE A 102 2.37 -8.21 11.63
CA ILE A 102 2.62 -8.70 13.00
C ILE A 102 1.38 -9.40 13.51
N SER A 103 1.56 -10.62 14.03
CA SER A 103 0.53 -11.48 14.57
C SER A 103 0.77 -11.70 16.07
N ALA A 104 -0.19 -11.30 16.89
CA ALA A 104 -0.20 -11.58 18.33
C ALA A 104 -1.19 -12.70 18.61
N SER A 105 -0.68 -13.85 19.08
CA SER A 105 -1.51 -15.00 19.46
C SER A 105 -1.36 -15.30 20.95
N TRP A 106 -2.48 -15.36 21.65
CA TRP A 106 -2.50 -15.56 23.10
C TRP A 106 -2.89 -16.98 23.49
N LYS A 107 -2.20 -17.52 24.50
CA LYS A 107 -2.53 -18.81 25.12
C LYS A 107 -2.80 -18.63 26.61
N PRO A 108 -3.73 -19.39 27.20
CA PRO A 108 -4.61 -20.35 26.54
C PRO A 108 -5.83 -19.69 25.88
N VAL A 109 -6.17 -20.13 24.66
CA VAL A 109 -7.18 -19.47 23.80
C VAL A 109 -8.58 -19.37 24.41
N PHE A 110 -8.97 -20.29 25.31
CA PHE A 110 -10.31 -20.32 25.91
C PHE A 110 -10.53 -19.21 26.95
N LEU A 111 -9.47 -18.53 27.39
CA LEU A 111 -9.57 -17.40 28.29
C LEU A 111 -9.72 -16.06 27.58
N ILE A 112 -9.45 -16.02 26.26
CA ILE A 112 -9.34 -14.78 25.50
C ILE A 112 -10.67 -14.48 24.82
N VAL A 113 -11.21 -13.29 25.07
CA VAL A 113 -12.42 -12.77 24.41
C VAL A 113 -12.07 -11.88 23.24
N GLN A 114 -11.02 -11.08 23.40
CA GLN A 114 -10.58 -10.11 22.41
C GLN A 114 -9.07 -9.93 22.51
N SER A 115 -8.41 -9.81 21.37
CA SER A 115 -7.00 -9.47 21.27
C SER A 115 -6.86 -8.14 20.54
N ILE A 116 -5.98 -7.29 21.04
CA ILE A 116 -5.67 -5.96 20.52
C ILE A 116 -4.17 -5.91 20.31
N ILE A 117 -3.74 -5.37 19.18
CA ILE A 117 -2.33 -5.07 18.91
C ILE A 117 -2.22 -3.62 18.47
N GLU A 118 -1.24 -2.92 19.03
CA GLU A 118 -0.92 -1.53 18.70
C GLU A 118 0.59 -1.43 18.47
N VAL A 119 0.98 -0.93 17.31
CA VAL A 119 2.37 -0.71 16.91
C VAL A 119 2.57 0.80 16.81
N ILE A 120 3.46 1.33 17.63
CA ILE A 120 3.70 2.77 17.75
C ILE A 120 5.12 3.04 17.28
N ALA A 121 5.29 3.95 16.32
CA ALA A 121 6.59 4.46 15.92
C ALA A 121 6.86 5.78 16.66
N PRO A 122 7.74 5.84 17.69
CA PRO A 122 7.94 7.09 18.44
C PRO A 122 8.69 8.15 17.63
N ALA A 123 9.52 7.72 16.68
CA ALA A 123 10.33 8.60 15.83
C ALA A 123 9.52 9.28 14.72
N ILE A 124 8.40 8.66 14.32
CA ILE A 124 7.53 9.11 13.24
C ILE A 124 6.12 9.01 13.84
N PRO A 125 5.47 10.12 14.25
CA PRO A 125 4.29 10.12 15.14
C PRO A 125 3.05 9.48 14.48
N SER A 126 3.16 8.18 14.28
CA SER A 126 2.31 7.29 13.50
C SER A 126 2.17 5.99 14.29
N SER A 127 0.98 5.43 14.25
CA SER A 127 0.64 4.20 14.94
C SER A 127 -0.37 3.42 14.12
N VAL A 128 -0.22 2.11 14.06
CA VAL A 128 -1.21 1.19 13.52
C VAL A 128 -1.74 0.30 14.62
N SER A 129 -3.02 -0.01 14.58
CA SER A 129 -3.64 -0.88 15.57
C SER A 129 -4.73 -1.73 14.95
N ASN A 130 -4.92 -2.94 15.46
CA ASN A 130 -6.07 -3.76 15.14
C ASN A 130 -6.62 -4.43 16.41
N ALA A 131 -7.91 -4.76 16.39
CA ALA A 131 -8.60 -5.41 17.50
C ALA A 131 -9.60 -6.42 16.98
N GLU A 132 -9.47 -7.68 17.40
CA GLU A 132 -10.30 -8.79 16.92
C GLU A 132 -10.93 -9.54 18.10
N PRO A 133 -12.20 -9.97 18.02
CA PRO A 133 -12.87 -10.79 19.03
C PRO A 133 -12.41 -12.26 18.95
N SER A 134 -11.10 -12.45 18.99
CA SER A 134 -10.39 -13.68 18.66
C SER A 134 -9.11 -13.74 19.51
N PRO A 135 -8.58 -14.93 19.84
CA PRO A 135 -7.31 -15.06 20.56
C PRO A 135 -6.09 -14.60 19.75
N THR A 136 -6.24 -14.49 18.43
CA THR A 136 -5.19 -14.00 17.52
C THR A 136 -5.64 -12.73 16.82
N VAL A 137 -4.74 -11.76 16.69
CA VAL A 137 -4.96 -10.51 15.96
C VAL A 137 -3.73 -10.21 15.11
N GLU A 138 -3.97 -9.66 13.92
CA GLU A 138 -2.91 -9.27 13.00
C GLU A 138 -3.01 -7.79 12.64
N VAL A 139 -1.87 -7.15 12.43
CA VAL A 139 -1.79 -5.76 11.96
C VAL A 139 -0.72 -5.63 10.89
N ASP A 140 -1.09 -4.98 9.80
CA ASP A 140 -0.17 -4.61 8.74
C ASP A 140 0.53 -3.31 9.12
N THR A 141 1.86 -3.37 9.22
CA THR A 141 2.68 -2.23 9.62
C THR A 141 2.97 -1.26 8.49
N ARG A 142 2.59 -1.58 7.24
CA ARG A 142 2.69 -0.65 6.11
C ARG A 142 1.94 0.65 6.36
N GLY A 143 0.87 0.60 7.15
CA GLY A 143 0.11 1.80 7.57
C GLY A 143 0.92 2.80 8.41
N LEU A 144 2.12 2.46 8.89
CA LEU A 144 3.02 3.40 9.55
C LEU A 144 3.54 4.49 8.59
N GLY A 145 3.60 4.18 7.29
CA GLY A 145 3.98 5.11 6.23
C GLY A 145 5.46 5.46 6.16
N ASN A 146 6.30 4.89 7.03
CA ASN A 146 7.76 4.96 6.96
C ASN A 146 8.39 3.89 7.90
N ASN A 147 9.67 3.61 7.72
CA ASN A 147 10.43 2.64 8.50
C ASN A 147 10.96 3.26 9.80
N ALA A 148 10.72 2.59 10.92
CA ALA A 148 11.10 3.11 12.22
C ALA A 148 11.32 2.01 13.26
N SER A 149 12.06 2.35 14.31
CA SER A 149 12.02 1.60 15.57
C SER A 149 10.68 1.82 16.25
N CYS A 150 9.97 0.73 16.51
CA CYS A 150 8.61 0.70 17.01
C CYS A 150 8.54 0.04 18.39
N MET A 151 7.46 0.35 19.09
CA MET A 151 7.00 -0.32 20.30
C MET A 151 5.70 -1.05 19.98
N ILE A 152 5.65 -2.35 20.27
CA ILE A 152 4.51 -3.21 20.01
C ILE A 152 3.85 -3.50 21.35
N ASN A 153 2.63 -3.02 21.52
CA ASN A 153 1.78 -3.27 22.68
C ASN A 153 0.68 -4.24 22.28
N ALA A 154 0.76 -5.48 22.77
CA ALA A 154 -0.28 -6.48 22.61
C ALA A 154 -1.09 -6.56 23.90
N THR A 155 -2.42 -6.54 23.78
CA THR A 155 -3.36 -6.64 24.91
C THR A 155 -4.39 -7.73 24.67
N ALA A 156 -4.55 -8.64 25.62
CA ALA A 156 -5.62 -9.63 25.67
C ALA A 156 -6.69 -9.23 26.70
N VAL A 157 -7.95 -9.23 26.29
CA VAL A 157 -9.11 -9.09 27.17
C VAL A 157 -9.64 -10.48 27.52
N LEU A 158 -9.72 -10.77 28.81
CA LEU A 158 -10.08 -12.09 29.33
C LEU A 158 -11.59 -12.22 29.56
N THR A 159 -12.08 -13.46 29.66
CA THR A 159 -13.49 -13.79 29.95
C THR A 159 -14.00 -13.23 31.28
N ASN A 160 -13.12 -12.94 32.23
CA ASN A 160 -13.43 -12.31 33.50
C ASN A 160 -13.51 -10.76 33.42
N GLY A 161 -13.26 -10.17 32.25
CA GLY A 161 -13.26 -8.72 32.01
C GLY A 161 -11.96 -7.99 32.35
N SER A 162 -10.94 -8.69 32.87
CA SER A 162 -9.60 -8.11 33.06
C SER A 162 -8.79 -8.12 31.75
N SER A 163 -7.76 -7.28 31.67
CA SER A 163 -6.85 -7.21 30.53
C SER A 163 -5.42 -7.53 30.95
N HIS A 164 -4.72 -8.28 30.11
CA HIS A 164 -3.29 -8.53 30.22
C HIS A 164 -2.59 -7.88 29.03
N SER A 165 -1.48 -7.18 29.25
CA SER A 165 -0.74 -6.48 28.19
C SER A 165 0.75 -6.78 28.29
N GLU A 166 1.36 -7.03 27.13
CA GLU A 166 2.80 -7.21 26.97
C GLU A 166 3.32 -6.18 25.96
N VAL A 167 4.48 -5.58 26.29
CA VAL A 167 5.11 -4.56 25.46
C VAL A 167 6.49 -5.02 25.05
N ILE A 168 6.72 -5.06 23.74
CA ILE A 168 8.03 -5.34 23.13
C ILE A 168 8.54 -4.05 22.51
N SER A 169 9.76 -3.66 22.87
CA SER A 169 10.35 -2.38 22.47
C SER A 169 11.51 -2.59 21.49
N HIS A 170 12.01 -1.48 20.94
CA HIS A 170 13.20 -1.46 20.10
C HIS A 170 13.16 -2.35 18.86
N VAL A 171 11.97 -2.70 18.36
CA VAL A 171 11.84 -3.50 17.14
C VAL A 171 11.92 -2.55 15.94
N TYR A 172 12.97 -2.65 15.14
CA TYR A 172 13.03 -1.94 13.87
C TYR A 172 12.16 -2.66 12.84
N ILE A 173 11.20 -1.93 12.25
CA ILE A 173 10.28 -2.45 11.25
C ILE A 173 10.58 -1.76 9.91
N GLY A 174 11.03 -2.56 8.94
CA GLY A 174 11.36 -2.13 7.59
C GLY A 174 10.37 -2.65 6.55
N ASN A 175 9.31 -1.90 6.26
CA ASN A 175 8.43 -2.14 5.13
C ASN A 175 9.10 -1.72 3.81
N PHE A 176 8.77 -2.44 2.74
CA PHE A 176 9.04 -2.00 1.38
C PHE A 176 7.89 -1.11 0.93
N PHE A 177 8.21 0.13 0.58
CA PHE A 177 7.23 1.11 0.12
C PHE A 177 7.35 1.24 -1.39
N VAL A 178 6.87 0.21 -2.10
CA VAL A 178 6.94 0.23 -3.56
C VAL A 178 5.95 1.27 -4.10
N PRO A 179 6.40 2.22 -4.95
CA PRO A 179 5.52 3.20 -5.59
C PRO A 179 4.53 2.49 -6.48
N LYS A 180 3.35 3.08 -6.67
CA LYS A 180 2.32 2.60 -7.60
C LYS A 180 2.14 3.60 -8.73
N VAL A 181 2.03 3.10 -9.96
CA VAL A 181 1.68 3.89 -11.15
C VAL A 181 0.49 3.26 -11.87
N ILE A 182 -0.31 4.09 -12.53
CA ILE A 182 -1.45 3.68 -13.37
C ILE A 182 -1.48 4.59 -14.61
N VAL A 183 -1.41 4.01 -15.80
CA VAL A 183 -1.56 4.68 -17.09
C VAL A 183 -3.03 5.08 -17.27
N LEU A 184 -3.26 6.35 -17.62
CA LEU A 184 -4.60 6.90 -17.80
C LEU A 184 -4.94 7.12 -19.27
N SER A 185 -3.97 7.58 -20.06
CA SER A 185 -4.13 7.76 -21.51
C SER A 185 -2.77 7.76 -22.21
N PRO A 186 -2.61 7.09 -23.36
CA PRO A 186 -3.60 6.22 -24.00
C PRO A 186 -3.76 4.93 -23.18
N ASN A 187 -4.99 4.41 -23.11
CA ASN A 187 -5.28 3.19 -22.36
C ASN A 187 -6.05 2.13 -23.19
N GLY A 188 -6.28 2.39 -24.48
CA GLY A 188 -6.85 1.42 -25.41
C GLY A 188 -7.85 2.02 -26.40
N GLY A 189 -7.69 1.65 -27.67
CA GLY A 189 -8.62 1.97 -28.74
C GLY A 189 -8.58 3.41 -29.24
N GLU A 190 -7.71 4.28 -28.70
CA GLU A 190 -7.51 5.62 -29.22
C GLU A 190 -6.86 5.60 -30.62
N VAL A 191 -7.08 6.66 -31.39
CA VAL A 191 -6.41 6.90 -32.67
C VAL A 191 -5.72 8.25 -32.61
N TRP A 192 -4.39 8.26 -32.56
CA TRP A 192 -3.58 9.44 -32.31
C TRP A 192 -2.72 9.83 -33.52
N THR A 193 -2.80 11.11 -33.90
CA THR A 193 -2.03 11.68 -35.00
C THR A 193 -1.57 13.08 -34.61
N GLY A 194 -0.28 13.38 -34.76
CA GLY A 194 0.28 14.65 -34.30
C GLY A 194 0.52 14.65 -32.79
N THR A 195 0.36 15.81 -32.14
CA THR A 195 0.70 16.00 -30.73
C THR A 195 -0.43 15.59 -29.80
N HIS A 196 -0.12 14.69 -28.85
CA HIS A 196 -1.05 14.22 -27.82
C HIS A 196 -0.36 14.13 -26.45
N ASN A 197 -1.15 14.15 -25.39
CA ASN A 197 -0.65 13.99 -24.02
C ASN A 197 -0.80 12.54 -23.57
N ILE A 198 0.31 11.93 -23.20
CA ILE A 198 0.37 10.72 -22.41
C ILE A 198 0.22 11.12 -20.95
N THR A 199 -0.67 10.47 -20.20
CA THR A 199 -0.96 10.79 -18.80
C THR A 199 -1.02 9.54 -17.94
N TRP A 200 -0.57 9.67 -16.70
CA TRP A 200 -0.62 8.62 -15.69
C TRP A 200 -0.93 9.23 -14.32
N SER A 201 -1.24 8.37 -13.36
CA SER A 201 -1.31 8.71 -11.94
C SER A 201 -0.32 7.85 -11.19
N ALA A 202 0.24 8.38 -10.10
CA ALA A 202 1.15 7.64 -9.25
C ALA A 202 0.94 8.01 -7.79
N ALA A 203 1.25 7.08 -6.90
CA ALA A 203 1.18 7.26 -5.46
C ALA A 203 2.29 6.45 -4.79
N ASP A 204 2.87 7.01 -3.73
CA ASP A 204 3.80 6.33 -2.86
C ASP A 204 3.25 6.34 -1.43
N PRO A 205 3.36 5.25 -0.65
CA PRO A 205 3.03 5.31 0.77
C PRO A 205 3.89 6.31 1.59
N ASN A 206 5.08 6.64 1.12
CA ASN A 206 5.98 7.63 1.69
C ASN A 206 5.81 8.98 0.98
N ASP A 207 4.94 9.84 1.51
CA ASP A 207 4.63 11.15 0.89
C ASP A 207 5.83 12.13 0.80
N ASP A 208 6.92 11.87 1.53
CA ASP A 208 8.13 12.71 1.54
C ASP A 208 9.10 12.39 0.37
N GLU A 209 8.86 11.32 -0.38
CA GLU A 209 9.72 10.87 -1.46
C GLU A 209 9.33 11.50 -2.81
N VAL A 210 10.33 11.73 -3.67
CA VAL A 210 10.13 12.32 -4.99
C VAL A 210 10.12 11.22 -6.03
N LEU A 211 8.95 11.02 -6.65
CA LEU A 211 8.80 10.07 -7.73
C LEU A 211 9.37 10.60 -9.05
N SER A 212 10.02 9.72 -9.79
CA SER A 212 10.47 9.97 -11.16
C SER A 212 9.93 8.89 -12.09
N PHE A 213 9.70 9.27 -13.35
CA PHE A 213 9.05 8.42 -14.33
C PHE A 213 9.87 8.27 -15.61
N ASP A 214 9.87 7.07 -16.16
CA ASP A 214 10.29 6.80 -17.53
C ASP A 214 9.06 6.46 -18.37
N VAL A 215 8.96 7.09 -19.55
CA VAL A 215 7.83 6.89 -20.48
C VAL A 215 8.33 6.12 -21.68
N LEU A 216 7.75 4.95 -21.92
CA LEU A 216 8.15 4.04 -22.97
C LEU A 216 7.01 3.80 -23.95
N LEU A 217 7.37 3.63 -25.23
CA LEU A 217 6.46 3.31 -26.33
C LEU A 217 6.92 2.01 -26.99
N SER A 218 6.00 1.04 -27.09
CA SER A 218 6.16 -0.13 -27.94
C SER A 218 5.38 0.07 -29.24
N SER A 219 5.91 -0.43 -30.36
CA SER A 219 5.22 -0.50 -31.66
C SER A 219 4.90 -1.93 -32.08
N ASP A 220 5.22 -2.92 -31.26
CA ASP A 220 5.22 -4.35 -31.57
C ASP A 220 4.48 -5.16 -30.50
N LEU A 221 3.32 -4.66 -30.05
CA LEU A 221 2.45 -5.32 -29.07
C LEU A 221 3.14 -5.61 -27.72
N GLY A 222 4.18 -4.85 -27.39
CA GLY A 222 4.92 -4.96 -26.13
C GLY A 222 6.12 -5.91 -26.19
N ASP A 223 6.53 -6.38 -27.38
CA ASP A 223 7.74 -7.20 -27.53
C ASP A 223 9.01 -6.37 -27.28
N SER A 224 9.02 -5.09 -27.66
CA SER A 224 10.09 -4.15 -27.39
C SER A 224 9.60 -2.74 -27.10
N PHE A 225 10.38 -1.98 -26.34
CA PHE A 225 10.04 -0.64 -25.89
C PHE A 225 11.14 0.36 -26.20
N THR A 226 10.75 1.52 -26.70
CA THR A 226 11.62 2.67 -26.92
C THR A 226 11.30 3.74 -25.88
N VAL A 227 12.32 4.28 -25.23
CA VAL A 227 12.16 5.35 -24.23
C VAL A 227 11.86 6.68 -24.94
N LEU A 228 10.73 7.29 -24.60
CA LEU A 228 10.33 8.62 -25.08
C LEU A 228 10.87 9.73 -24.18
N ALA A 229 10.82 9.51 -22.87
CA ALA A 229 11.34 10.41 -21.84
C ALA A 229 11.81 9.59 -20.65
N ALA A 230 12.80 10.10 -19.92
CA ALA A 230 13.35 9.44 -18.74
C ALA A 230 13.55 10.41 -17.58
N SER A 231 13.39 9.91 -16.36
CA SER A 231 13.59 10.62 -15.09
C SER A 231 12.82 11.96 -15.00
N ILE A 232 11.58 11.98 -15.49
CA ILE A 232 10.72 13.16 -15.38
C ILE A 232 9.94 13.15 -14.06
N GLY A 233 9.76 14.33 -13.45
CA GLY A 233 9.02 14.49 -12.17
C GLY A 233 7.57 14.95 -12.35
N VAL A 234 6.99 14.77 -13.54
CA VAL A 234 5.61 15.16 -13.87
C VAL A 234 4.83 13.92 -14.28
N THR A 235 3.50 13.95 -14.16
CA THR A 235 2.62 12.80 -14.46
C THR A 235 1.99 12.86 -15.85
N TRP A 236 2.63 13.58 -16.77
CA TRP A 236 2.20 13.71 -18.15
C TRP A 236 3.39 13.98 -19.07
N LEU A 237 3.26 13.57 -20.33
CA LEU A 237 4.22 13.85 -21.40
C LEU A 237 3.47 14.23 -22.67
N GLU A 238 3.76 15.42 -23.20
CA GLU A 238 3.33 15.79 -24.54
C GLU A 238 4.27 15.13 -25.56
N TRP A 239 3.72 14.32 -26.46
CA TRP A 239 4.49 13.62 -27.49
C TRP A 239 3.87 13.81 -28.87
N ASN A 240 4.72 13.95 -29.89
CA ASN A 240 4.30 14.07 -31.27
C ASN A 240 4.42 12.73 -31.99
N PHE A 241 3.28 12.17 -32.40
CA PHE A 241 3.16 10.90 -33.11
C PHE A 241 3.28 11.05 -34.64
N THR A 242 3.50 12.25 -35.17
CA THR A 242 3.78 12.47 -36.60
C THR A 242 5.08 11.78 -37.02
N GLY A 243 5.06 11.14 -38.18
CA GLY A 243 6.19 10.41 -38.75
C GLY A 243 6.25 8.94 -38.35
N LEU A 244 5.43 8.51 -37.39
CA LEU A 244 5.26 7.10 -37.06
C LEU A 244 4.39 6.39 -38.10
N TYR A 245 4.64 5.09 -38.29
CA TYR A 245 3.77 4.25 -39.09
C TYR A 245 2.41 4.14 -38.41
N MET A 246 1.33 4.33 -39.18
CA MET A 246 -0.04 4.14 -38.75
C MET A 246 -0.29 2.65 -38.46
N LEU A 247 -0.10 2.25 -37.19
CA LEU A 247 -0.25 0.88 -36.69
C LEU A 247 -1.21 0.88 -35.50
N ASP A 248 -1.92 -0.22 -35.29
CA ASP A 248 -2.80 -0.49 -34.13
C ASP A 248 -2.10 -1.33 -33.05
N SER A 249 -0.77 -1.40 -33.09
CA SER A 249 0.06 -2.23 -32.23
C SER A 249 0.79 -1.44 -31.13
N TYR A 250 0.50 -0.15 -30.97
CA TYR A 250 1.20 0.67 -29.99
C TYR A 250 0.70 0.42 -28.56
N LEU A 251 1.64 0.42 -27.62
CA LEU A 251 1.40 0.36 -26.18
C LEU A 251 2.29 1.39 -25.47
N ILE A 252 1.77 1.97 -24.39
CA ILE A 252 2.55 2.81 -23.48
C ILE A 252 2.85 2.00 -22.22
N GLU A 253 4.09 2.10 -21.75
CA GLU A 253 4.49 1.61 -20.44
C GLU A 253 5.18 2.74 -19.68
N ILE A 254 4.78 2.92 -18.42
CA ILE A 254 5.35 3.91 -17.52
C ILE A 254 6.08 3.17 -16.42
N HIS A 255 7.36 3.48 -16.22
CA HIS A 255 8.11 3.02 -15.06
C HIS A 255 8.14 4.14 -14.04
N VAL A 256 7.94 3.83 -12.76
CA VAL A 256 8.04 4.77 -11.64
C VAL A 256 9.10 4.30 -10.66
N THR A 257 9.82 5.25 -10.07
CA THR A 257 10.75 4.99 -8.97
C THR A 257 10.79 6.16 -7.98
N ASP A 258 10.96 5.81 -6.71
CA ASP A 258 11.30 6.71 -5.59
C ASP A 258 12.83 6.84 -5.38
N GLY A 259 13.64 6.15 -6.19
CA GLY A 259 15.10 6.04 -6.09
C GLY A 259 15.62 4.75 -5.44
N ILE A 260 14.75 3.96 -4.79
CA ILE A 260 15.05 2.71 -4.11
C ILE A 260 14.21 1.56 -4.70
N TYR A 261 12.89 1.75 -4.77
CA TYR A 261 11.91 0.82 -5.31
C TYR A 261 11.43 1.26 -6.70
N PHE A 262 10.91 0.29 -7.45
CA PHE A 262 10.48 0.46 -8.83
C PHE A 262 9.18 -0.30 -9.05
N SER A 263 8.28 0.28 -9.84
CA SER A 263 7.15 -0.44 -10.41
C SER A 263 6.86 0.08 -11.81
N SER A 264 6.01 -0.63 -12.54
CA SER A 264 5.55 -0.20 -13.85
C SER A 264 4.07 -0.47 -14.03
N ASP A 265 3.48 0.29 -14.95
CA ASP A 265 2.14 0.02 -15.46
C ASP A 265 2.12 0.22 -16.96
N ARG A 266 1.30 -0.57 -17.64
CA ARG A 266 1.17 -0.60 -19.09
C ARG A 266 -0.28 -0.37 -19.47
N SER A 267 -0.50 0.36 -20.56
CA SER A 267 -1.84 0.58 -21.11
C SER A 267 -2.62 -0.74 -21.25
N ASP A 268 -3.88 -0.73 -20.83
CA ASP A 268 -4.76 -1.91 -20.75
C ASP A 268 -5.02 -2.57 -22.11
N SER A 269 -4.94 -1.79 -23.19
CA SER A 269 -5.10 -2.27 -24.57
C SER A 269 -4.26 -1.43 -25.53
N ASN A 270 -4.11 -1.96 -26.74
CA ASN A 270 -3.40 -1.27 -27.81
C ASN A 270 -4.17 -0.03 -28.29
N PHE A 271 -3.41 0.94 -28.80
CA PHE A 271 -3.95 2.11 -29.46
C PHE A 271 -3.31 2.27 -30.84
N THR A 272 -4.00 3.01 -31.70
CA THR A 272 -3.53 3.31 -33.05
C THR A 272 -2.81 4.65 -33.04
N ALA A 273 -1.62 4.72 -33.61
CA ALA A 273 -0.89 5.98 -33.74
C ALA A 273 -0.10 6.09 -35.02
N GLY A 274 0.20 7.32 -35.44
CA GLY A 274 1.02 7.62 -36.61
C GLY A 274 0.22 8.17 -37.80
N ASP A 275 0.92 8.73 -38.77
CA ASP A 275 0.34 9.30 -40.00
C ASP A 275 0.95 8.73 -41.28
N VAL A 276 2.03 7.95 -41.16
CA VAL A 276 2.66 7.27 -42.29
C VAL A 276 1.91 5.98 -42.55
N VAL A 277 1.06 5.98 -43.56
CA VAL A 277 0.37 4.75 -44.01
C VAL A 277 1.39 3.80 -44.61
N THR A 278 1.48 2.60 -44.06
CA THR A 278 2.25 1.52 -44.66
C THR A 278 1.59 1.17 -45.99
N VAL A 279 2.22 1.52 -47.11
CA VAL A 279 1.80 1.01 -48.42
C VAL A 279 2.22 -0.45 -48.45
N THR A 280 1.33 -1.31 -47.96
CA THR A 280 1.38 -2.72 -48.33
C THR A 280 1.27 -2.73 -49.85
N THR A 281 2.40 -2.89 -50.52
CA THR A 281 2.41 -3.22 -51.93
C THR A 281 1.80 -4.61 -51.99
N THR A 282 0.48 -4.68 -52.07
CA THR A 282 -0.22 -5.89 -52.44
C THR A 282 0.22 -6.16 -53.86
N THR A 283 1.29 -6.96 -54.02
CA THR A 283 1.62 -7.56 -55.30
C THR A 283 0.35 -8.26 -55.74
N THR A 284 -0.37 -7.62 -56.65
CA THR A 284 -1.58 -8.16 -57.24
C THR A 284 -1.08 -9.30 -58.12
N THR A 285 -0.97 -10.49 -57.55
CA THR A 285 -0.79 -11.72 -58.31
C THR A 285 -2.01 -11.81 -59.22
N THR A 286 -1.83 -11.38 -60.46
CA THR A 286 -2.83 -11.57 -61.51
C THR A 286 -3.00 -13.07 -61.64
N THR A 287 -4.15 -13.58 -61.19
CA THR A 287 -4.56 -14.97 -61.37
C THR A 287 -4.68 -15.24 -62.87
N THR A 288 -3.57 -15.63 -63.49
CA THR A 288 -3.61 -16.33 -64.76
C THR A 288 -3.93 -17.77 -64.43
N THR A 289 -5.15 -18.18 -64.71
CA THR A 289 -5.57 -19.58 -64.70
C THR A 289 -4.62 -20.35 -65.61
N THR A 290 -3.68 -21.09 -65.02
CA THR A 290 -2.93 -22.12 -65.74
C THR A 290 -2.83 -23.32 -64.82
N THR A 291 -3.56 -24.35 -65.24
CA THR A 291 -3.48 -25.76 -64.86
C THR A 291 -2.29 -26.16 -64.00
N THR A 292 -2.60 -26.56 -62.76
CA THR A 292 -2.03 -27.70 -62.01
C THR A 292 -0.64 -28.18 -62.42
N THR A 293 0.37 -27.93 -61.59
CA THR A 293 1.39 -28.93 -61.19
C THR A 293 2.13 -28.48 -59.92
N THR A 294 1.65 -28.98 -58.77
CA THR A 294 2.43 -29.56 -57.66
C THR A 294 3.73 -28.86 -57.20
N ASP A 295 3.61 -27.94 -56.24
CA ASP A 295 4.68 -27.64 -55.27
C ASP A 295 4.40 -28.29 -53.89
N GLU A 296 3.18 -28.75 -53.63
CA GLU A 296 2.88 -29.68 -52.52
C GLU A 296 3.58 -31.03 -52.71
N GLY A 297 3.83 -31.44 -53.96
CA GLY A 297 4.51 -32.70 -54.27
C GLY A 297 5.93 -32.75 -53.71
N ARG A 298 6.64 -31.63 -53.62
CA ARG A 298 8.02 -31.60 -53.13
C ARG A 298 8.08 -31.84 -51.63
N ALA A 299 7.20 -31.21 -50.86
CA ALA A 299 7.09 -31.43 -49.41
C ALA A 299 6.65 -32.87 -49.08
N PHE A 300 5.68 -33.42 -49.82
CA PHE A 300 5.29 -34.83 -49.67
C PHE A 300 6.40 -35.81 -50.05
N ILE A 301 7.19 -35.52 -51.08
CA ILE A 301 8.35 -36.35 -51.46
C ILE A 301 9.43 -36.31 -50.37
N PHE A 302 9.72 -35.15 -49.78
CA PHE A 302 10.68 -35.04 -48.68
C PHE A 302 10.22 -35.80 -47.43
N LEU A 303 8.93 -35.71 -47.07
CA LEU A 303 8.37 -36.45 -45.94
C LEU A 303 8.37 -37.97 -46.18
N ALA A 304 8.04 -38.41 -47.41
CA ALA A 304 8.08 -39.83 -47.78
C ALA A 304 9.50 -40.41 -47.76
N LEU A 305 10.49 -39.67 -48.26
CA LEU A 305 11.91 -40.07 -48.21
C LEU A 305 12.41 -40.20 -46.77
N PHE A 306 11.98 -39.30 -45.87
CA PHE A 306 12.36 -39.35 -44.46
C PHE A 306 11.76 -40.59 -43.75
N ILE A 307 10.49 -40.90 -44.01
CA ILE A 307 9.83 -42.08 -43.42
C ILE A 307 10.46 -43.38 -43.93
N ILE A 308 10.76 -43.47 -45.23
CA ILE A 308 11.40 -44.66 -45.81
C ILE A 308 12.81 -44.86 -45.23
N SER A 309 13.58 -43.76 -45.08
CA SER A 309 14.91 -43.79 -44.43
C SER A 309 14.83 -44.32 -43.00
N ALA A 310 13.86 -43.84 -42.20
CA ALA A 310 13.67 -44.28 -40.83
C ALA A 310 13.30 -45.78 -40.74
N ILE A 311 12.43 -46.28 -41.62
CA ILE A 311 12.05 -47.69 -41.68
C ILE A 311 13.23 -48.59 -42.03
N VAL A 312 14.05 -48.18 -43.01
CA VAL A 312 15.26 -48.94 -43.40
C VAL A 312 16.25 -49.02 -42.25
N MET A 313 16.49 -47.91 -41.54
CA MET A 313 17.37 -47.90 -40.36
C MET A 313 16.82 -48.79 -39.24
N ALA A 314 15.51 -48.75 -38.97
CA ALA A 314 14.89 -49.62 -37.98
C ALA A 314 15.01 -51.12 -38.34
N MET A 315 14.85 -51.48 -39.62
CA MET A 315 15.05 -52.84 -40.12
C MET A 315 16.51 -53.30 -39.99
N ILE A 316 17.48 -52.44 -40.29
CA ILE A 316 18.91 -52.77 -40.12
C ILE A 316 19.21 -53.02 -38.64
N VAL A 317 18.75 -52.14 -37.75
CA VAL A 317 18.94 -52.30 -36.30
C VAL A 317 18.29 -53.59 -35.80
N TYR A 318 17.07 -53.89 -36.24
CA TYR A 318 16.38 -55.14 -35.91
C TYR A 318 17.16 -56.37 -36.38
N TYR A 319 17.67 -56.37 -37.61
CA TYR A 319 18.38 -57.51 -38.17
C TYR A 319 19.76 -57.71 -37.53
N VAL A 320 20.45 -56.61 -37.18
CA VAL A 320 21.68 -56.67 -36.40
C VAL A 320 21.38 -57.25 -35.02
N ALA A 321 20.39 -56.71 -34.30
CA ALA A 321 20.03 -57.20 -32.97
C ALA A 321 19.62 -58.69 -32.98
N HIS A 322 18.88 -59.13 -34.00
CA HIS A 322 18.44 -60.52 -34.11
C HIS A 322 19.57 -61.50 -34.48
N LYS A 323 20.66 -61.04 -35.10
CA LYS A 323 21.82 -61.89 -35.44
C LYS A 323 22.75 -62.13 -34.24
N TRP A 324 22.58 -61.39 -33.15
CA TRP A 324 23.38 -61.51 -31.91
C TRP A 324 22.61 -62.16 -30.74
N LEU A 325 21.42 -62.70 -31.00
CA LEU A 325 20.64 -63.58 -30.12
C LEU A 325 20.63 -65.00 -30.70
#